data_AF-A0A7X1NSW0-F1
#
_entry.id   AF-A0A7X1NSW0-F1
#
_cell.length_a   1.000
_cell.length_b   1.000
_cell.length_c   1.000
_cell.angle_alpha   90.00
_cell.angle_beta   90.00
_cell.angle_gamma   90.00
#
_symmetry.space_group_name_H-M   'P 1'
#
loop_
_entity.id
_entity.type
_entity.pdbx_description
1 polymer ?
#
loop_
_entity_poly.entity_id
_entity_poly.type
_entity_poly.pdbx_seq_one_letter_code
_entity_poly.pdbx_strand_id
1 'polypeptide(L)' 'MEKATEFLSFTLGNVTLSGFVTPEELARIESGEVVDVLLRGVIAVHGDVGEDVPLGDVACTFIGGELSPFAPPRGG' A
#
# COMPACT_ATOMS: atom_id res chain seq x y z
N MET A 1 19.66 -0.79 2.97
CA MET A 1 18.22 -0.96 2.73
C MET A 1 17.50 -0.61 4.00
N GLU A 2 16.66 0.42 3.97
CA GLU A 2 15.81 0.73 5.11
C GLU A 2 14.79 -0.40 5.33
N LYS A 3 14.48 -0.66 6.61
CA LYS A 3 13.53 -1.69 6.99
C LYS A 3 12.12 -1.12 6.83
N ALA A 4 11.21 -1.89 6.23
CA ALA A 4 9.80 -1.54 6.21
C ALA A 4 9.23 -1.73 7.63
N THR A 5 9.06 -0.63 8.35
CA THR A 5 8.59 -0.59 9.75
C THR A 5 7.32 0.21 9.93
N GLU A 6 7.02 1.09 8.99
CA GLU A 6 5.88 1.99 9.10
C GLU A 6 4.62 1.31 8.60
N PHE A 7 3.60 1.28 9.45
CA PHE A 7 2.35 0.61 9.13
C PHE A 7 1.43 1.53 8.33
N LEU A 8 0.87 1.01 7.24
CA LEU A 8 -0.17 1.65 6.46
C LEU A 8 -1.39 0.75 6.37
N SER A 9 -2.57 1.36 6.41
CA SER A 9 -3.85 0.71 6.20
C SER A 9 -4.77 1.62 5.40
N PHE A 10 -5.37 1.10 4.35
CA PHE A 10 -6.30 1.83 3.49
C PHE A 10 -7.36 0.91 2.91
N THR A 11 -8.52 1.48 2.57
CA THR A 11 -9.66 0.72 2.05
C THR A 11 -9.94 1.11 0.60
N LEU A 12 -9.96 0.13 -0.29
CA LEU A 12 -10.38 0.25 -1.68
C LEU A 12 -11.73 -0.46 -1.85
N GLY A 13 -12.80 0.30 -2.02
CA GLY A 13 -14.15 -0.26 -2.06
C GLY A 13 -14.49 -0.95 -0.74
N ASN A 14 -14.69 -2.27 -0.76
CA ASN A 14 -14.95 -3.08 0.44
C ASN A 14 -13.76 -3.94 0.87
N VAL A 15 -12.55 -3.63 0.40
CA VAL A 15 -11.33 -4.37 0.77
C VAL A 15 -10.37 -3.43 1.49
N THR A 16 -10.01 -3.78 2.71
CA THR A 16 -8.96 -3.09 3.48
C THR A 16 -7.64 -3.79 3.25
N LEU A 17 -6.64 -3.06 2.80
CA LEU A 17 -5.27 -3.52 2.65
C LEU A 17 -4.43 -2.90 3.77
N SER A 18 -3.62 -3.73 4.42
CA SER A 18 -2.68 -3.29 5.44
C SER A 18 -1.32 -3.93 5.24
N GLY A 19 -0.25 -3.20 5.57
CA GLY A 19 1.12 -3.67 5.39
C GLY A 19 2.14 -2.63 5.85
N PHE A 20 3.39 -2.83 5.46
CA PHE A 20 4.50 -2.00 5.92
C PHE A 20 5.27 -1.32 4.78
N VAL A 21 5.68 -0.08 4.99
CA VAL A 21 6.57 0.70 4.11
C VAL A 21 7.79 1.18 4.90
N THR A 22 8.81 1.70 4.20
CA THR A 22 9.94 2.37 4.86
C THR A 22 9.53 3.75 5.40
N PRO A 23 10.27 4.30 6.38
CA PRO A 23 10.05 5.67 6.84
C PRO A 23 10.16 6.72 5.72
N GLU A 24 11.09 6.54 4.78
CA GLU A 24 11.21 7.40 3.61
C GLU A 24 9.98 7.35 2.70
N GLU A 25 9.47 6.15 2.42
CA GLU A 25 8.25 5.96 1.62
C GLU A 25 7.04 6.63 2.30
N LEU A 26 6.87 6.45 3.61
CA LEU A 26 5.79 7.09 4.37
C LEU A 26 5.89 8.62 4.31
N ALA A 27 7.08 9.19 4.55
CA ALA A 27 7.28 10.64 4.52
C ALA A 27 6.91 11.26 3.16
N ARG A 28 7.17 10.54 2.05
CA ARG A 28 6.81 10.97 0.69
C ARG A 28 5.32 10.83 0.39
N ILE A 29 4.66 9.81 0.95
CA ILE A 29 3.20 9.69 0.88
C ILE A 29 2.57 10.88 1.61
N GLU A 30 3.00 11.17 2.84
CA GLU A 30 2.47 12.26 3.67
C GLU A 30 2.77 13.65 3.11
N SER A 31 3.86 13.82 2.36
CA SER A 31 4.17 15.07 1.66
C SER A 31 3.25 15.34 0.47
N GLY A 32 2.45 14.36 0.07
CA GLY A 32 1.53 14.45 -1.07
C GLY A 32 2.22 14.28 -2.43
N GLU A 33 3.41 13.70 -2.47
CA GLU A 33 4.10 13.37 -3.72
C GLU A 33 3.37 12.28 -4.51
N VAL A 34 3.78 12.13 -5.78
CA VAL A 34 3.52 10.90 -6.54
C VAL A 34 4.67 9.94 -6.26
N VAL A 35 4.36 8.81 -5.62
CA VAL A 35 5.38 7.84 -5.19
C VAL A 35 4.92 6.41 -5.42
N ASP A 36 5.77 5.63 -6.08
CA ASP A 36 5.63 4.18 -6.16
C ASP A 36 6.31 3.56 -4.92
N VAL A 37 5.58 2.70 -4.21
CA VAL A 37 6.05 2.03 -2.99
C VAL A 37 5.86 0.52 -3.10
N LEU A 38 6.71 -0.22 -2.39
CA LEU A 38 6.51 -1.66 -2.21
C LEU A 38 5.97 -1.92 -0.80
N LEU A 39 4.65 -2.04 -0.68
CA LEU A 39 4.01 -2.40 0.57
C LEU A 39 4.33 -3.86 0.90
N ARG A 40 4.93 -4.11 2.06
CA ARG A 40 5.43 -5.43 2.46
C ARG A 40 4.51 -6.13 3.43
N GLY A 41 4.46 -7.46 3.31
CA GLY A 41 3.69 -8.31 4.24
C GLY A 41 2.20 -7.97 4.25
N VAL A 42 1.65 -7.70 3.08
CA VAL A 42 0.28 -7.21 2.89
C VAL A 42 -0.74 -8.26 3.27
N ILE A 43 -1.73 -7.82 4.04
CA ILE A 43 -2.94 -8.55 4.37
C ILE A 43 -4.12 -7.78 3.82
N ALA A 44 -4.99 -8.47 3.08
CA ALA A 44 -6.26 -7.95 2.60
C ALA A 44 -7.41 -8.52 3.42
N VAL A 45 -8.36 -7.68 3.79
CA VAL A 45 -9.59 -8.08 4.50
C VAL A 45 -10.79 -7.56 3.72
N HIS A 46 -11.66 -8.48 3.28
CA HIS A 46 -12.92 -8.11 2.64
C HIS A 46 -13.97 -7.80 3.70
N GLY A 47 -14.60 -6.62 3.68
CA GLY A 47 -15.51 -6.15 4.73
C GLY A 47 -16.72 -7.07 4.99
N ASP A 48 -17.19 -7.79 3.97
CA ASP A 48 -18.30 -8.75 4.13
C ASP A 48 -17.88 -10.12 4.66
N VAL A 49 -16.63 -10.52 4.42
CA VAL A 49 -16.14 -11.87 4.76
C VAL A 49 -15.38 -11.83 6.09
N GLY A 50 -14.63 -10.75 6.33
CA GLY A 50 -13.80 -10.56 7.52
C GLY A 50 -12.58 -11.48 7.60
N GLU A 51 -12.26 -12.21 6.54
CA GLU A 51 -11.11 -13.12 6.50
C GLU A 51 -9.84 -12.42 6.03
N ASP A 52 -8.73 -12.72 6.72
CA ASP A 52 -7.40 -12.24 6.37
C ASP A 52 -6.83 -13.03 5.18
N VAL A 53 -6.57 -12.33 4.08
CA VAL A 53 -5.95 -12.90 2.88
C VAL A 53 -4.51 -12.37 2.75
N PRO A 54 -3.47 -13.20 2.97
CA PRO A 54 -2.09 -12.79 2.83
C PRO A 54 -1.72 -12.64 1.34
N LEU A 55 -1.28 -11.45 0.94
CA LEU A 55 -0.88 -11.13 -0.44
C LEU A 55 0.65 -11.06 -0.62
N GLY A 56 1.42 -11.01 0.46
CA GLY A 56 2.87 -10.83 0.39
C GLY A 56 3.23 -9.39 0.06
N ASP A 57 4.13 -9.15 -0.89
CA ASP A 57 4.55 -7.80 -1.24
C ASP A 57 3.73 -7.26 -2.43
N VAL A 58 3.14 -6.09 -2.27
CA VAL A 58 2.29 -5.44 -3.28
C VAL A 58 2.90 -4.09 -3.64
N ALA A 59 3.16 -3.85 -4.92
CA ALA A 59 3.59 -2.53 -5.37
C ALA A 59 2.37 -1.65 -5.64
N CYS A 60 2.41 -0.44 -5.10
CA CYS A 60 1.32 0.51 -5.03
C CYS A 60 1.83 1.88 -5.47
N THR A 61 0.95 2.70 -6.04
CA THR A 61 1.26 4.11 -6.34
C THR A 61 0.39 4.98 -5.45
N PHE A 62 0.99 5.93 -4.75
CA PHE A 62 0.29 6.98 -4.03
C PHE A 62 0.39 8.29 -4.81
N ILE A 63 -0.71 9.06 -4.84
CA ILE A 63 -0.81 10.35 -5.50
C ILE A 63 -1.48 11.30 -4.50
N GLY A 64 -0.76 12.34 -4.05
CA GLY A 64 -1.34 13.30 -3.10
C GLY A 64 -1.66 12.70 -1.73
N GLY A 65 -0.96 11.62 -1.34
CA GLY A 65 -1.19 10.89 -0.09
C GLY A 65 -2.27 9.81 -0.15
N GLU A 66 -2.99 9.70 -1.27
CA GLU A 66 -4.01 8.67 -1.46
C GLU A 66 -3.53 7.57 -2.41
N LEU A 67 -4.00 6.34 -2.18
CA LEU A 67 -3.70 5.24 -3.07
C LEU A 67 -4.37 5.44 -4.43
N SER A 68 -3.59 5.36 -5.50
CA SER A 68 -4.09 5.36 -6.86
C SER A 68 -4.86 4.08 -7.17
N PRO A 69 -6.09 4.16 -7.72
CA PRO A 69 -6.80 3.01 -8.28
C PRO A 69 -6.18 2.52 -9.59
N PHE A 70 -5.27 3.32 -10.18
CA PHE A 70 -4.52 2.97 -11.38
C PHE A 70 -3.14 2.44 -10.99
N ALA A 71 -2.90 1.15 -11.21
CA ALA A 71 -1.53 0.66 -11.28
C ALA A 71 -0.91 1.18 -12.58
N PRO A 72 0.23 1.91 -12.54
CA PRO A 72 0.96 2.20 -13.78
C PRO A 72 1.32 0.87 -14.46
N PRO A 73 1.30 0.80 -15.80
CA PRO A 73 1.65 -0.43 -16.50
C PRO A 73 3.07 -0.83 -16.09
N ARG A 74 3.22 -1.98 -15.44
CA ARG A 74 4.53 -2.60 -15.23
C ARG A 74 5.00 -3.07 -16.61
N GLY A 75 5.78 -2.23 -17.28
CA GLY A 75 6.31 -2.51 -18.61
C GLY A 75 6.99 -3.89 -18.65
N GLY A 76 6.61 -4.68 -19.65
CA GLY A 76 7.30 -5.93 -20.03
C GLY A 76 8.44 -5.68 -20.99
#